data_AF-A0A932Z3D5-F1
#
_entry.id   AF-A0A932Z3D5-F1
#
_cell.length_a   1.000
_cell.length_b   1.000
_cell.length_c   1.000
_cell.angle_alpha   90.00
_cell.angle_beta   90.00
_cell.angle_gamma   90.00
#
_symmetry.space_group_name_H-M   'P 1'
#
loop_
_entity.id
_entity.type
_entity.pdbx_description
1 polymer ?
#
loop_
_entity_poly.entity_id
_entity_poly.type
_entity_poly.pdbx_seq_one_letter_code
_entity_poly.pdbx_strand_id
1 'polypeptide(L)'
;MTTLHRGSRRDQVCSFCGKTAGQGRRLVAGPGHVLICNECVALCQQVLQQGGTPGPEPPGAAPSRPLVPREVHRRLDEYVVGQERA
;
A
#
# COMPACT_ATOMS: atom_id res chain seq x y z
N MET A 1 -30.16 -33.00 11.04
CA MET A 1 -30.35 -32.17 12.24
C MET A 1 -29.40 -30.98 12.15
N THR A 2 -29.94 -29.86 11.65
CA THR A 2 -29.21 -28.61 11.42
C THR A 2 -28.75 -28.01 12.75
N THR A 3 -27.45 -28.01 12.99
CA THR A 3 -26.83 -27.29 14.11
C THR A 3 -26.95 -25.79 13.86
N LEU A 4 -28.03 -25.22 14.39
CA LEU A 4 -28.24 -23.78 14.51
C LEU A 4 -27.08 -23.18 15.30
N HIS A 5 -26.12 -22.59 14.59
CA HIS A 5 -25.11 -21.71 15.17
C HIS A 5 -25.81 -20.44 15.66
N ARG A 6 -26.36 -20.50 16.88
CA ARG A 6 -26.86 -19.34 17.61
C ARG A 6 -25.66 -18.55 18.12
N GLY A 7 -24.93 -17.92 17.21
CA GLY A 7 -23.86 -16.98 17.51
C GLY A 7 -24.45 -15.74 18.15
N SER A 8 -24.29 -15.65 19.48
CA SER A 8 -24.43 -14.43 20.26
C SER A 8 -23.90 -13.22 19.48
N ARG A 9 -24.61 -12.08 19.53
CA ARG A 9 -24.21 -10.80 18.92
C ARG A 9 -22.86 -10.36 19.50
N ARG A 10 -21.78 -10.96 19.02
CA ARG A 10 -20.41 -10.50 19.24
C ARG A 10 -20.36 -9.17 18.52
N ASP A 11 -20.53 -8.14 19.33
CA ASP A 11 -20.41 -6.76 18.91
C ASP A 11 -19.15 -6.64 18.02
N GLN A 12 -19.36 -6.25 16.76
CA GLN A 12 -18.28 -6.12 15.80
C GLN A 12 -17.47 -4.87 16.18
N VAL A 13 -16.54 -5.07 17.11
CA VAL A 13 -15.64 -4.03 17.64
C VAL A 13 -14.42 -3.88 16.76
N CYS A 14 -14.00 -2.64 16.51
CA CYS A 14 -12.72 -2.35 15.89
C CYS A 14 -11.59 -2.62 16.88
N SER A 15 -10.60 -3.43 16.50
CA SER A 15 -9.44 -3.76 17.32
C SER A 15 -8.51 -2.56 17.60
N PHE A 16 -8.60 -1.49 16.80
CA PHE A 16 -7.76 -0.30 16.94
C PHE A 16 -8.37 0.79 17.82
N CYS A 17 -9.68 1.03 17.71
CA CYS A 17 -10.35 2.10 18.47
C CYS A 17 -11.35 1.59 19.52
N GLY A 18 -11.59 0.28 19.62
CA GLY A 18 -12.49 -0.35 20.59
C GLY A 18 -13.99 -0.09 20.37
N LYS A 19 -14.35 0.73 19.37
CA LYS A 19 -15.73 1.13 19.09
C LYS A 19 -16.45 0.06 18.27
N THR A 20 -17.75 -0.08 18.53
CA THR A 20 -18.69 -1.03 17.91
C THR A 20 -19.10 -0.61 16.49
N ALA A 21 -19.67 -1.54 15.72
CA ALA A 21 -20.29 -1.31 14.41
C ALA A 21 -21.61 -0.52 14.54
N GLY A 22 -21.53 0.77 14.90
CA GLY A 22 -22.68 1.67 14.92
C GLY A 22 -23.09 2.15 13.51
N GLN A 23 -24.23 2.87 13.44
CA GLN A 23 -24.71 3.51 12.21
C GLN A 23 -23.61 4.35 11.55
N GLY A 24 -23.09 3.87 10.42
CA GLY A 24 -22.14 4.61 9.56
C GLY A 24 -20.70 4.11 9.57
N ARG A 25 -20.33 3.17 10.46
CA ARG A 25 -18.95 2.65 10.51
C ARG A 25 -18.87 1.27 9.85
N ARG A 26 -18.33 1.23 8.63
CA ARG A 26 -17.98 -0.04 7.97
C ARG A 26 -16.75 -0.64 8.66
N LEU A 27 -16.84 -1.93 8.98
CA LEU A 27 -15.72 -2.73 9.47
C LEU A 27 -15.27 -3.72 8.40
N VAL A 28 -13.95 -3.88 8.30
CA VAL A 28 -13.28 -4.86 7.45
C VAL A 28 -12.72 -5.95 8.36
N ALA A 29 -13.03 -7.21 8.07
CA ALA A 29 -12.53 -8.36 8.81
C ALA A 29 -11.20 -8.84 8.21
N GLY A 30 -10.20 -9.04 9.07
CA GLY A 30 -8.92 -9.63 8.73
C GLY A 30 -8.80 -11.09 9.21
N PRO A 31 -7.76 -11.81 8.80
CA PRO A 31 -7.44 -13.12 9.35
C PRO A 31 -7.18 -13.03 10.86
N GLY A 32 -7.53 -14.09 11.59
CA GLY A 32 -7.29 -14.15 13.04
C GLY A 32 -8.17 -13.19 13.86
N HIS A 33 -9.48 -13.12 13.56
CA HIS A 33 -10.50 -12.41 14.37
C HIS A 33 -10.23 -10.91 14.61
N VAL A 34 -9.41 -10.27 13.79
CA VAL A 34 -9.14 -8.82 13.83
C VAL A 34 -10.16 -8.07 12.98
N LEU A 35 -10.66 -6.93 13.48
CA LEU A 35 -11.50 -6.03 12.69
C LEU A 35 -10.96 -4.60 12.73
N ILE A 36 -11.03 -3.91 11.59
CA ILE A 36 -10.63 -2.50 11.46
C ILE A 36 -11.75 -1.68 10.83
N CYS A 37 -11.99 -0.46 11.32
CA CYS A 37 -12.97 0.45 10.73
C CYS A 37 -12.32 1.44 9.75
N ASN A 38 -13.12 2.01 8.84
CA ASN A 38 -12.65 2.97 7.84
C ASN A 38 -11.87 4.17 8.42
N GLU A 39 -12.30 4.68 9.58
CA GLU A 39 -11.65 5.82 10.25
C GLU A 39 -10.23 5.48 10.72
N CYS A 40 -10.03 4.27 11.26
CA CYS A 40 -8.70 3.79 11.64
C CYS A 40 -7.82 3.55 10.42
N VAL A 41 -8.38 3.06 9.30
CA VAL A 41 -7.63 2.90 8.04
C VAL A 41 -7.10 4.26 7.56
N ALA A 42 -7.95 5.30 7.53
CA ALA A 42 -7.54 6.64 7.12
C ALA A 42 -6.46 7.23 8.03
N LEU A 43 -6.60 7.06 9.36
CA LEU A 43 -5.59 7.52 10.30
C LEU A 43 -4.25 6.79 10.11
N CYS A 44 -4.27 5.46 9.97
CA CYS A 44 -3.08 4.67 9.68
C CYS A 44 -2.41 5.14 8.38
N GLN A 45 -3.18 5.39 7.32
CA GLN A 45 -2.65 5.93 6.06
C GLN A 45 -1.97 7.29 6.25
N GLN A 46 -2.55 8.19 7.04
CA GLN A 46 -1.94 9.49 7.32
C GLN A 46 -0.60 9.34 8.06
N VAL A 47 -0.55 8.49 9.09
CA VAL A 47 0.69 8.24 9.85
C VAL A 47 1.77 7.62 8.96
N LEU A 48 1.42 6.67 8.10
CA LEU A 48 2.36 6.04 7.16
C LEU A 48 2.91 7.04 6.13
N GLN A 49 2.06 7.96 5.65
CA GLN A 49 2.47 9.02 4.73
C GLN A 49 3.36 10.08 5.39
N GLN A 50 3.19 10.33 6.69
CA GLN A 50 4.01 11.26 7.46
C GLN A 50 5.37 10.64 7.87
N GLY A 51 5.40 9.32 8.11
CA GLY A 51 6.59 8.60 8.55
C GLY A 51 7.51 8.12 7.42
N GLY A 52 7.10 8.25 6.15
CA GLY A 52 7.88 7.87 4.99
C GLY A 52 8.22 9.08 4.13
N THR A 53 9.49 9.49 4.14
CA THR A 53 10.09 9.83 2.84
C THR A 53 9.73 8.69 1.89
N PRO A 54 9.22 8.92 0.67
CA PRO A 54 9.18 7.84 -0.30
C PRO A 54 10.61 7.28 -0.32
N GLY A 55 10.77 6.05 0.20
CA GLY A 55 12.06 5.39 0.14
C GLY A 55 12.49 5.46 -1.33
N PRO A 56 13.79 5.69 -1.61
CA PRO A 56 14.24 5.76 -2.99
C PRO A 56 13.62 4.58 -3.73
N GLU A 57 12.88 4.90 -4.79
CA GLU A 57 12.40 3.94 -5.76
C GLU A 57 13.48 2.86 -5.95
N PRO A 58 13.11 1.56 -5.91
CA PRO A 58 14.11 0.51 -5.97
C PRO A 58 15.00 0.79 -7.18
N PRO A 59 16.34 0.88 -7.01
CA PRO A 59 17.25 1.13 -8.11
C PRO A 59 17.15 -0.05 -9.07
N GLY A 60 16.29 0.07 -10.09
CA GLY A 60 15.90 -1.07 -10.91
C GLY A 60 14.47 -1.04 -11.47
N ALA A 61 13.64 -0.03 -11.17
CA ALA A 61 12.45 0.24 -11.98
C ALA A 61 12.89 0.73 -13.37
N ALA A 62 13.27 -0.22 -14.23
CA ALA A 62 13.53 0.06 -15.62
C ALA A 62 12.31 0.77 -16.21
N PRO A 63 12.50 1.81 -17.05
CA PRO A 63 11.37 2.47 -17.69
C PRO A 63 10.53 1.41 -18.40
N SER A 64 9.20 1.46 -18.24
CA SER A 64 8.25 0.48 -18.82
C SER A 64 8.34 0.38 -20.34
N ARG A 65 9.11 1.26 -20.98
CA ARG A 65 9.45 1.23 -22.40
C ARG A 65 10.98 1.24 -22.56
N PRO A 66 11.55 0.38 -23.42
CA PRO A 66 12.96 0.49 -23.80
C PRO A 66 13.22 1.89 -24.36
N LEU A 67 14.31 2.51 -23.92
CA LEU A 67 14.76 3.80 -24.46
C LEU A 67 15.19 3.60 -25.91
N VAL A 68 14.82 4.54 -26.78
CA VAL A 68 15.27 4.52 -28.17
C VAL A 68 16.78 4.79 -28.23
N PRO A 69 17.51 4.29 -29.24
CA PRO A 69 18.98 4.40 -29.29
C PRO A 69 19.53 5.82 -29.08
N ARG A 70 18.84 6.85 -29.60
CA ARG A 70 19.22 8.25 -29.39
C ARG A 70 19.13 8.71 -27.93
N GLU A 71 18.15 8.20 -27.20
CA GLU A 71 17.95 8.54 -25.79
C GLU A 71 18.95 7.80 -24.90
N VAL A 72 19.31 6.57 -25.27
CA VAL A 72 20.38 5.80 -24.62
C VAL A 72 21.72 6.52 -24.79
N HIS A 73 22.07 6.96 -26.00
CA HIS A 73 23.30 7.70 -26.27
C HIS A 73 23.39 8.97 -25.41
N ARG A 74 22.33 9.79 -25.41
CA ARG A 74 22.28 11.03 -24.62
C ARG A 74 22.54 10.80 -23.14
N ARG A 75 21.95 9.75 -22.56
CA ARG A 75 22.18 9.40 -21.15
C ARG A 75 23.58 8.86 -20.89
N LEU A 76 24.18 8.17 -21.86
CA LEU A 76 25.55 7.67 -21.74
C LEU A 76 26.58 8.79 -21.87
N ASP A 77 26.34 9.83 -22.68
CA ASP A 77 27.19 11.02 -22.77
C ASP A 77 27.37 11.74 -21.43
N GLU A 78 26.38 11.65 -20.53
CA GLU A 78 26.49 12.23 -19.18
C GLU A 78 27.56 11.53 -18.31
N TYR A 79 27.94 10.29 -18.64
CA TYR A 79 28.85 9.45 -17.84
C TYR A 79 30.07 8.94 -18.61
N VAL A 80 30.02 8.92 -19.94
CA VAL A 80 31.03 8.33 -20.82
C VAL A 80 31.42 9.37 -21.88
N VAL A 81 32.61 9.94 -21.73
CA VAL A 81 33.13 10.95 -22.66
C VAL A 81 34.07 10.31 -23.70
N GLY A 82 33.82 10.55 -24.99
CA GLY A 82 34.78 10.26 -26.07
C GLY A 82 34.53 8.99 -26.91
N GLN A 83 33.33 8.40 -26.88
CA GLN A 83 32.97 7.19 -27.65
C GLN A 83 32.24 7.48 -28.98
N GLU A 84 32.54 8.60 -29.64
CA GLU A 84 31.84 9.09 -30.85
C GLU A 84 32.08 8.26 -32.14
N ARG A 85 32.93 7.22 -32.10
CA ARG A 85 33.38 6.48 -33.30
C ARG A 85 33.28 4.95 -33.21
N ALA A 86 32.56 4.42 -32.21
CA ALA A 86 32.36 2.98 -32.04
C ALA A 86 31.22 2.43 -32.91
#